data_AF-A0A6G7VDF9-F1
#
_entry.id   AF-A0A6G7VDF9-F1
#
_cell.length_a   1.000
_cell.length_b   1.000
_cell.length_c   1.000
_cell.angle_alpha   90.00
_cell.angle_beta   90.00
_cell.angle_gamma   90.00
#
_symmetry.space_group_name_H-M   'P 1'
#
loop_
_entity.id
_entity.type
_entity.pdbx_description
1 polymer ?
#
loop_
_entity_poly.entity_id
_entity_poly.type
_entity_poly.pdbx_seq_one_letter_code
_entity_poly.pdbx_strand_id
1 'polypeptide(L)'
;MRIAGVFKGFLGEENVLEHHSNFDWEGKKREDVDNRTNSVLAKLKLAAENWDIPIVVTTNVQFFESLFANKSSRCRKLHNIAKSVIIFDEAQMLPREYMRPAMAAVWELVTNYGASAVFCTATQPGLERFLPAETKVTELAPNPQELFDFYKRVEVKHLGTLTDEELLARLNAHEQALCIVNTRRHASGLFSGLRGEGNYHLSTLMCPAHRREKLKEVEQRLKDKQPCRVVSTTVMEAGIDVDFPVGYRALSGLDSINQAAGRVNREMKRGVSEMFVFEPKFGIHQENAVLPETDSRSRPHGLA
;
A
#
# COMPACT_ATOMS: atom_id res chain seq x y z
N MET A 1 6.23 -2.15 -9.65
CA MET A 1 6.84 -2.27 -8.30
C MET A 1 8.33 -1.92 -8.37
N ARG A 2 8.83 -1.02 -7.49
CA ARG A 2 10.26 -0.65 -7.43
C ARG A 2 11.17 -1.86 -7.21
N ILE A 3 10.72 -2.83 -6.40
CA ILE A 3 11.43 -4.08 -6.10
C ILE A 3 11.77 -4.88 -7.37
N ALA A 4 10.81 -5.02 -8.30
CA ALA A 4 11.04 -5.73 -9.54
C ALA A 4 12.11 -5.05 -10.41
N GLY A 5 12.09 -3.71 -10.49
CA GLY A 5 13.11 -2.95 -11.22
C GLY A 5 14.51 -3.10 -10.63
N VAL A 6 14.62 -3.11 -9.30
CA VAL A 6 15.88 -3.35 -8.59
C VAL A 6 16.42 -4.74 -8.90
N PHE A 7 15.60 -5.79 -8.76
CA PHE A 7 16.04 -7.16 -9.07
C PHE A 7 16.43 -7.34 -10.54
N LYS A 8 15.66 -6.76 -11.48
CA LYS A 8 16.00 -6.77 -12.91
C LYS A 8 17.38 -6.16 -13.19
N GLY A 9 17.74 -5.10 -12.48
CA GLY A 9 19.05 -4.44 -12.62
C GLY A 9 20.24 -5.31 -12.21
N PHE A 10 20.07 -6.19 -11.22
CA PHE A 10 21.16 -7.06 -10.72
C PHE A 10 21.16 -8.47 -11.32
N LEU A 11 19.99 -8.98 -11.70
CA LEU A 11 19.81 -10.40 -12.08
C LEU A 11 19.41 -10.59 -13.55
N GLY A 12 19.19 -9.50 -14.30
CA GLY A 12 18.74 -9.54 -15.70
C GLY A 12 17.20 -9.49 -15.82
N GLU A 13 16.71 -8.85 -16.89
CA GLU A 13 15.27 -8.70 -17.13
C GLU A 13 14.56 -10.06 -17.37
N GLU A 14 15.28 -11.03 -17.93
CA GLU A 14 14.79 -12.36 -18.27
C GLU A 14 14.59 -13.29 -17.07
N ASN A 15 15.14 -12.94 -15.90
CA ASN A 15 15.09 -13.76 -14.69
C ASN A 15 14.06 -13.26 -13.67
N VAL A 16 13.42 -12.12 -13.93
CA VAL A 16 12.49 -11.47 -13.00
C VAL A 16 11.15 -11.18 -13.68
N LEU A 17 10.12 -11.88 -13.23
CA LEU A 17 8.75 -11.67 -13.65
C LEU A 17 8.04 -10.73 -12.68
N GLU A 18 7.48 -9.64 -13.21
CA GLU A 18 6.57 -8.77 -12.47
C GLU A 18 5.13 -9.08 -12.89
N HIS A 19 4.36 -9.72 -12.01
CA HIS A 19 3.02 -10.21 -12.35
C HIS A 19 1.98 -9.69 -11.35
N HIS A 20 1.28 -8.63 -11.73
CA HIS A 20 0.15 -8.09 -10.98
C HIS A 20 -0.79 -7.28 -11.91
N SER A 21 -2.02 -7.01 -11.48
CA SER A 21 -3.06 -6.33 -12.28
C SER A 21 -2.64 -4.97 -12.87
N ASN A 22 -1.79 -4.22 -12.16
CA ASN A 22 -1.31 -2.90 -12.60
C ASN A 22 -0.09 -2.95 -13.54
N PHE A 23 0.40 -4.12 -13.93
CA PHE A 23 1.57 -4.22 -14.80
C PHE A 23 1.13 -4.16 -16.26
N ASP A 24 1.49 -3.08 -16.94
CA ASP A 24 1.15 -2.86 -18.34
C ASP A 24 2.14 -3.59 -19.27
N TRP A 25 1.73 -4.77 -19.72
CA TRP A 25 2.46 -5.57 -20.70
C TRP A 25 2.41 -4.99 -22.13
N GLU A 26 1.47 -4.10 -22.42
CA GLU A 26 1.21 -3.58 -23.77
C GLU A 26 1.93 -2.26 -24.02
N GLY A 27 2.08 -1.41 -22.99
CA GLY A 27 2.84 -0.16 -23.03
C GLY A 27 4.32 -0.37 -23.38
N LYS A 28 4.99 -1.38 -22.78
CA LYS A 28 6.40 -1.70 -23.07
C LYS A 28 6.64 -2.13 -24.52
N LYS A 29 5.62 -2.64 -25.23
CA LYS A 29 5.71 -3.03 -26.64
C LYS A 29 5.84 -1.81 -27.58
N ARG A 30 5.38 -0.64 -27.14
CA ARG A 30 5.38 0.60 -27.94
C ARG A 30 6.62 1.46 -27.73
N GLU A 31 7.29 1.36 -26.58
CA GLU A 31 8.48 2.16 -26.26
C GLU A 31 9.78 1.56 -26.82
N ASP A 32 9.90 0.24 -26.90
CA ASP A 32 11.14 -0.44 -27.34
C ASP A 32 10.89 -1.38 -28.54
N VAL A 33 11.19 -0.90 -29.75
CA VAL A 33 10.95 -1.61 -31.03
C VAL A 33 12.14 -2.51 -31.44
N ASP A 34 12.94 -3.01 -30.50
CA ASP A 34 14.01 -3.98 -30.82
C ASP A 34 13.54 -5.43 -30.67
N ASN A 35 14.06 -6.29 -31.55
CA ASN A 35 13.68 -7.70 -31.70
C ASN A 35 14.01 -8.52 -30.44
N ARG A 36 15.09 -8.15 -29.73
CA ARG A 36 15.52 -8.77 -28.47
C ARG A 36 14.50 -8.53 -27.35
N THR A 37 13.99 -7.32 -27.20
CA THR A 37 13.00 -6.95 -26.18
C THR A 37 11.67 -7.67 -26.41
N ASN A 38 11.24 -7.81 -27.66
CA ASN A 38 10.06 -8.59 -28.02
C ASN A 38 10.19 -10.08 -27.65
N SER A 39 11.37 -10.68 -27.84
CA SER A 39 11.63 -12.07 -27.45
C SER A 39 11.55 -12.26 -25.92
N VAL A 40 12.15 -11.35 -25.14
CA VAL A 40 12.09 -11.39 -23.67
C VAL A 40 10.65 -11.22 -23.18
N LEU A 41 9.90 -10.27 -23.75
CA LEU A 41 8.50 -10.04 -23.38
C LEU A 41 7.61 -11.27 -23.67
N ALA A 42 7.82 -11.94 -24.80
CA ALA A 42 7.08 -13.15 -25.15
C ALA A 42 7.39 -14.29 -24.15
N LYS A 43 8.66 -14.48 -23.78
CA LYS A 43 9.07 -15.45 -22.75
C LYS A 43 8.43 -15.14 -21.40
N LEU A 44 8.45 -13.88 -20.96
CA LEU A 44 7.85 -13.47 -19.69
C LEU A 44 6.33 -13.66 -19.65
N LYS A 45 5.64 -13.45 -20.78
CA LYS A 45 4.19 -13.75 -20.89
C LYS A 45 3.89 -15.23 -20.71
N LEU A 46 4.68 -16.11 -21.34
CA LEU A 46 4.55 -17.56 -21.16
C LEU A 46 4.87 -17.97 -19.72
N ALA A 47 5.95 -17.44 -19.16
CA ALA A 47 6.32 -17.66 -17.77
C ALA A 47 5.25 -17.18 -16.78
N ALA A 48 4.48 -16.14 -17.10
CA ALA A 48 3.41 -15.65 -16.23
C ALA A 48 2.25 -16.64 -16.02
N GLU A 49 2.02 -17.56 -16.96
CA GLU A 49 0.98 -18.58 -16.81
C GLU A 49 1.32 -19.56 -15.70
N ASN A 50 2.58 -19.98 -15.62
CA ASN A 50 3.04 -21.06 -14.75
C ASN A 50 4.00 -20.62 -13.64
N TRP A 51 4.44 -19.36 -13.64
CA TRP A 51 5.56 -18.88 -12.83
C TRP A 51 6.87 -19.65 -13.07
N ASP A 52 7.13 -20.00 -14.33
CA ASP A 52 8.32 -20.72 -14.76
C ASP A 52 9.49 -19.76 -14.99
N ILE A 53 10.00 -19.20 -13.89
CA ILE A 53 11.08 -18.22 -13.87
C ILE A 53 11.70 -18.13 -12.46
N PRO A 54 13.02 -17.86 -12.31
CA PRO A 54 13.67 -17.89 -11.01
C PRO A 54 13.09 -16.94 -9.96
N ILE A 55 12.67 -15.73 -10.35
CA ILE A 55 12.16 -14.72 -9.42
C ILE A 55 10.83 -14.17 -9.91
N VAL A 56 9.82 -14.27 -9.06
CA VAL A 56 8.49 -13.71 -9.30
C VAL A 56 8.20 -12.64 -8.27
N VAL A 57 7.97 -11.41 -8.74
CA VAL A 57 7.47 -10.30 -7.93
C VAL A 57 5.99 -10.14 -8.23
N THR A 58 5.16 -10.39 -7.22
CA THR A 58 3.70 -10.38 -7.35
C THR A 58 3.05 -9.75 -6.12
N THR A 59 1.73 -9.63 -6.12
CA THR A 59 0.96 -9.13 -4.96
C THR A 59 0.40 -10.30 -4.17
N ASN A 60 0.11 -10.08 -2.88
CA ASN A 60 -0.56 -11.07 -2.03
C ASN A 60 -1.86 -11.58 -2.68
N VAL A 61 -2.65 -10.69 -3.29
CA VAL A 61 -3.88 -11.05 -4.01
C VAL A 61 -3.59 -12.04 -5.13
N GLN A 62 -2.65 -11.71 -6.03
CA GLN A 62 -2.30 -12.56 -7.16
C GLN A 62 -1.71 -13.91 -6.72
N PHE A 63 -0.97 -13.92 -5.61
CA PHE A 63 -0.45 -15.13 -4.99
C PHE A 63 -1.56 -16.03 -4.46
N PHE A 64 -2.43 -15.53 -3.59
CA PHE A 64 -3.51 -16.35 -3.03
C PHE A 64 -4.55 -16.74 -4.07
N GLU A 65 -4.82 -15.91 -5.08
CA GLU A 65 -5.65 -16.30 -6.22
C GLU A 65 -5.09 -17.50 -6.99
N SER A 66 -3.76 -17.69 -7.01
CA SER A 66 -3.16 -18.87 -7.63
C SER A 66 -3.42 -20.18 -6.87
N LEU A 67 -3.81 -20.09 -5.60
CA LEU A 67 -4.11 -21.24 -4.74
C LEU A 67 -5.61 -21.49 -4.60
N PHE A 68 -6.42 -20.42 -4.61
CA PHE A 68 -7.86 -20.49 -4.31
C PHE A 68 -8.77 -20.32 -5.54
N ALA A 69 -8.23 -20.13 -6.75
CA ALA A 69 -9.06 -20.03 -7.94
C ALA A 69 -9.74 -21.36 -8.32
N ASN A 70 -10.87 -21.26 -9.00
CA ASN A 70 -11.61 -22.39 -9.56
C ASN A 70 -11.35 -22.60 -11.07
N LYS A 71 -10.34 -21.92 -11.63
CA LYS A 71 -9.94 -22.04 -13.04
C LYS A 71 -8.55 -22.63 -13.12
N SER A 72 -8.40 -23.71 -13.88
CA SER A 72 -7.13 -24.40 -14.08
C SER A 72 -6.01 -23.46 -14.51
N SER A 73 -6.29 -22.50 -15.40
CA SER A 73 -5.31 -21.50 -15.86
C SER A 73 -4.71 -20.63 -14.75
N ARG A 74 -5.46 -20.35 -13.67
CA ARG A 74 -4.94 -19.59 -12.52
C ARG A 74 -4.13 -20.49 -11.58
N CYS A 75 -4.57 -21.74 -11.38
CA CYS A 75 -3.95 -22.69 -10.45
C CYS A 75 -2.71 -23.39 -11.00
N ARG A 76 -2.40 -23.25 -12.30
CA ARG A 76 -1.21 -23.82 -12.94
C ARG A 76 0.10 -23.45 -12.26
N LYS A 77 0.16 -22.39 -11.45
CA LYS A 77 1.38 -21.90 -10.79
C LYS A 77 1.88 -22.77 -9.64
N LEU A 78 1.02 -23.62 -9.07
CA LEU A 78 1.32 -24.37 -7.84
C LEU A 78 2.61 -25.21 -7.91
N HIS A 79 2.89 -25.82 -9.06
CA HIS A 79 4.10 -26.64 -9.23
C HIS A 79 5.41 -25.84 -9.11
N ASN A 80 5.41 -24.57 -9.49
CA ASN A 80 6.56 -23.67 -9.34
C ASN A 80 6.57 -22.93 -7.99
N ILE A 81 5.46 -22.94 -7.25
CA ILE A 81 5.43 -22.50 -5.85
C ILE A 81 6.03 -23.59 -4.94
N ALA A 82 5.81 -24.87 -5.27
CA ALA A 82 6.41 -25.98 -4.55
C ALA A 82 7.94 -25.86 -4.53
N LYS A 83 8.57 -26.16 -3.38
CA LYS A 83 10.02 -26.07 -3.17
C LYS A 83 10.63 -24.67 -3.40
N SER A 84 9.81 -23.61 -3.39
CA SER A 84 10.28 -22.23 -3.49
C SER A 84 10.44 -21.56 -2.12
N VAL A 85 11.12 -20.41 -2.10
CA VAL A 85 11.11 -19.48 -0.96
C VAL A 85 10.10 -18.37 -1.26
N ILE A 86 9.13 -18.21 -0.37
CA ILE A 86 8.04 -17.25 -0.48
C ILE A 86 8.29 -16.14 0.54
N ILE A 87 8.44 -14.90 0.06
CA ILE A 87 8.67 -13.73 0.91
C ILE A 87 7.42 -12.87 0.90
N PHE A 88 6.76 -12.77 2.05
CA PHE A 88 5.64 -11.87 2.27
C PHE A 88 6.14 -10.56 2.86
N ASP A 89 6.21 -9.53 2.03
CA ASP A 89 6.48 -8.17 2.47
C ASP A 89 5.19 -7.51 3.00
N GLU A 90 5.31 -6.77 4.10
CA GLU A 90 4.20 -6.12 4.79
C GLU A 90 3.03 -7.07 5.09
N ALA A 91 3.32 -8.23 5.67
CA ALA A 91 2.33 -9.29 5.93
C ALA A 91 1.08 -8.82 6.70
N GLN A 92 1.17 -7.73 7.46
CA GLN A 92 0.05 -7.08 8.15
C GLN A 92 -0.98 -6.42 7.20
N MET A 93 -0.66 -6.24 5.92
CA MET A 93 -1.58 -5.73 4.91
C MET A 93 -2.61 -6.76 4.44
N LEU A 94 -2.48 -8.03 4.85
CA LEU A 94 -3.48 -9.05 4.54
C LEU A 94 -4.82 -8.73 5.22
N PRO A 95 -5.96 -8.75 4.49
CA PRO A 95 -7.26 -8.49 5.08
C PRO A 95 -7.57 -9.49 6.21
N ARG A 96 -8.05 -8.98 7.35
CA ARG A 96 -8.32 -9.78 8.56
C ARG A 96 -9.24 -10.98 8.30
N GLU A 97 -10.25 -10.79 7.46
CA GLU A 97 -11.22 -11.81 7.04
C GLU A 97 -10.60 -12.97 6.27
N TYR A 98 -9.47 -12.76 5.59
CA TYR A 98 -8.77 -13.78 4.81
C TYR A 98 -7.54 -14.35 5.50
N MET A 99 -7.23 -13.91 6.74
CA MET A 99 -6.04 -14.37 7.46
C MET A 99 -6.01 -15.87 7.70
N ARG A 100 -7.14 -16.44 8.15
CA ARG A 100 -7.23 -17.89 8.43
C ARG A 100 -6.99 -18.73 7.17
N PRO A 101 -7.72 -18.53 6.05
CA PRO A 101 -7.45 -19.31 4.84
C PRO A 101 -6.04 -19.03 4.28
N ALA A 102 -5.57 -17.79 4.31
CA ALA A 102 -4.21 -17.45 3.84
C ALA A 102 -3.14 -18.22 4.62
N MET A 103 -3.19 -18.21 5.95
CA MET A 103 -2.22 -18.91 6.78
C MET A 103 -2.34 -20.44 6.66
N ALA A 104 -3.54 -20.98 6.48
CA ALA A 104 -3.73 -22.40 6.19
C ALA A 104 -3.06 -22.82 4.87
N ALA A 105 -3.17 -22.00 3.82
CA ALA A 105 -2.50 -22.26 2.55
C ALA A 105 -0.97 -22.15 2.67
N VAL A 106 -0.46 -21.17 3.41
CA VAL A 106 1.00 -21.08 3.67
C VAL A 106 1.48 -22.31 4.45
N TRP A 107 0.74 -22.72 5.48
CA TRP A 107 1.05 -23.91 6.26
C TRP A 107 1.08 -25.18 5.39
N GLU A 108 0.10 -25.34 4.50
CA GLU A 108 0.04 -26.44 3.53
C GLU A 108 1.28 -26.45 2.62
N LEU A 109 1.65 -25.30 2.05
CA LEU A 109 2.82 -25.17 1.17
C LEU A 109 4.14 -25.51 1.89
N VAL A 110 4.30 -25.05 3.12
CA VAL A 110 5.51 -25.32 3.91
C VAL A 110 5.59 -26.78 4.31
N THR A 111 4.47 -27.35 4.77
CA THR A 111 4.44 -28.71 5.34
C THR A 111 4.49 -29.80 4.26
N ASN A 112 3.72 -29.63 3.17
CA ASN A 112 3.48 -30.69 2.19
C ASN A 112 4.15 -30.44 0.83
N TYR A 113 4.49 -29.20 0.50
CA TYR A 113 5.08 -28.83 -0.79
C TYR A 113 6.57 -28.46 -0.71
N GLY A 114 7.14 -28.51 0.50
CA GLY A 114 8.56 -28.22 0.74
C GLY A 114 8.96 -26.76 0.51
N ALA A 115 7.99 -25.84 0.54
CA ALA A 115 8.28 -24.41 0.44
C ALA A 115 8.82 -23.86 1.78
N SER A 116 9.46 -22.70 1.73
CA SER A 116 9.80 -21.91 2.92
C SER A 116 9.07 -20.57 2.86
N ALA A 117 8.52 -20.09 3.97
CA ALA A 117 7.83 -18.81 4.06
C ALA A 117 8.56 -17.86 5.01
N VAL A 118 8.85 -16.65 4.54
CA VAL A 118 9.46 -15.56 5.32
C VAL A 118 8.48 -14.40 5.35
N PHE A 119 8.16 -13.92 6.55
CA PHE A 119 7.29 -12.77 6.76
C PHE A 119 8.12 -11.56 7.16
N CYS A 120 8.18 -10.56 6.31
CA CYS A 120 8.82 -9.28 6.58
C CYS A 120 7.75 -8.27 7.01
N THR A 121 7.88 -7.71 8.20
CA THR A 121 6.84 -6.82 8.76
C THR A 121 7.41 -5.92 9.83
N ALA A 122 6.97 -4.66 9.86
CA ALA A 122 7.29 -3.72 10.94
C ALA A 122 6.48 -4.00 12.22
N THR A 123 5.33 -4.66 12.08
CA THR A 123 4.38 -4.95 13.15
C THR A 123 3.85 -6.35 12.93
N GLN A 124 4.58 -7.37 13.41
CA GLN A 124 4.19 -8.75 13.15
C GLN A 124 2.75 -8.97 13.66
N PRO A 125 1.77 -9.21 12.77
CA PRO A 125 0.47 -9.63 13.23
C PRO A 125 0.69 -10.99 13.89
N GLY A 126 -0.03 -11.32 14.96
CA GLY A 126 0.10 -12.65 15.59
C GLY A 126 -0.36 -13.78 14.65
N LEU A 127 0.40 -14.06 13.59
CA LEU A 127 0.09 -15.01 12.51
C LEU A 127 0.06 -16.43 13.03
N GLU A 128 0.90 -16.70 14.03
CA GLU A 128 1.03 -17.95 14.75
C GLU A 128 -0.31 -18.46 15.27
N ARG A 129 -1.23 -17.56 15.65
CA ARG A 129 -2.58 -17.92 16.13
C ARG A 129 -3.43 -18.64 15.08
N PHE A 130 -3.07 -18.52 13.80
CA PHE A 130 -3.78 -19.15 12.68
C PHE A 130 -3.08 -20.43 12.21
N LEU A 131 -1.94 -20.79 12.80
CA LEU A 131 -1.21 -22.02 12.54
C LEU A 131 -1.62 -23.08 13.57
N PRO A 132 -1.46 -24.38 13.26
CA PRO A 132 -1.58 -25.44 14.25
C PRO A 132 -0.64 -25.19 15.44
N ALA A 133 -1.09 -25.56 16.65
CA ALA A 133 -0.42 -25.21 17.91
C ALA A 133 1.06 -25.67 18.01
N GLU A 134 1.44 -26.72 17.29
CA GLU A 134 2.81 -27.26 17.29
C GLU A 134 3.71 -26.65 16.20
N THR A 135 3.21 -25.68 15.44
CA THR A 135 3.96 -25.07 14.34
C THR A 135 5.06 -24.18 14.89
N LYS A 136 6.32 -24.54 14.61
CA LYS A 136 7.47 -23.73 15.00
C LYS A 136 7.62 -22.53 14.06
N VAL A 137 7.41 -21.33 14.60
CA VAL A 137 7.79 -20.07 13.97
C VAL A 137 9.09 -19.59 14.59
N THR A 138 10.02 -19.11 13.76
CA THR A 138 11.35 -18.66 14.20
C THR A 138 11.50 -17.19 13.87
N GLU A 139 11.72 -16.35 14.88
CA GLU A 139 12.10 -14.96 14.68
C GLU A 139 13.52 -14.91 14.09
N LEU A 140 13.67 -14.22 12.96
CA LEU A 140 14.94 -14.09 12.24
C LEU A 140 15.69 -12.83 12.65
N ALA A 141 14.99 -11.82 13.17
CA ALA A 141 15.61 -10.61 13.66
C ALA A 141 16.25 -10.85 15.04
N PRO A 142 17.53 -10.47 15.25
CA PRO A 142 18.26 -10.81 16.47
C PRO A 142 17.73 -10.10 17.72
N ASN A 143 17.33 -8.83 17.60
CA ASN A 143 16.74 -8.05 18.68
C ASN A 143 15.76 -7.00 18.12
N PRO A 144 14.48 -7.35 17.90
CA PRO A 144 13.50 -6.46 17.27
C PRO A 144 13.31 -5.12 18.01
N GLN A 145 13.36 -5.14 19.35
CA GLN A 145 13.12 -3.95 20.17
C GLN A 145 14.27 -2.93 20.04
N GLU A 146 15.51 -3.40 20.09
CA GLU A 146 16.68 -2.54 19.91
C GLU A 146 16.74 -1.94 18.51
N LEU A 147 16.40 -2.73 17.48
CA LEU A 147 16.26 -2.22 16.11
C LEU A 147 15.16 -1.16 16.01
N PHE A 148 14.02 -1.39 16.67
CA PHE A 148 12.93 -0.40 16.71
C PHE A 148 13.38 0.92 17.34
N ASP A 149 14.05 0.86 18.49
CA ASP A 149 14.53 2.04 19.20
C ASP A 149 15.63 2.77 18.41
N PHE A 150 16.54 2.04 17.76
CA PHE A 150 17.56 2.61 16.88
C PHE A 150 16.96 3.35 15.68
N TYR A 151 15.90 2.81 15.07
CA TYR A 151 15.22 3.44 13.92
C TYR A 151 14.12 4.45 14.30
N LYS A 152 13.93 4.74 15.60
CA LYS A 152 12.93 5.69 16.07
C LYS A 152 13.27 7.11 15.63
N ARG A 153 12.63 7.56 14.56
CA ARG A 153 12.86 8.88 13.92
C ARG A 153 11.69 9.87 14.05
N VAL A 154 10.54 9.41 14.55
CA VAL A 154 9.30 10.17 14.66
C VAL A 154 8.71 10.03 16.06
N GLU A 155 8.24 11.14 16.62
CA GLU A 155 7.39 11.18 17.80
C GLU A 155 5.93 11.38 17.38
N VAL A 156 5.07 10.43 17.71
CA VAL A 156 3.63 10.51 17.41
C VAL A 156 2.92 11.26 18.54
N LYS A 157 2.25 12.37 18.21
CA LYS A 157 1.49 13.20 19.15
C LYS A 157 0.01 13.20 18.79
N HIS A 158 -0.86 12.98 19.79
CA HIS A 158 -2.30 13.06 19.60
C HIS A 158 -2.79 14.49 19.82
N LEU A 159 -3.44 15.07 18.81
CA LEU A 159 -4.03 16.42 18.87
C LEU A 159 -5.50 16.40 19.30
N GLY A 160 -6.09 15.22 19.49
CA GLY A 160 -7.52 15.08 19.73
C GLY A 160 -8.33 15.46 18.48
N THR A 161 -9.51 16.04 18.71
CA THR A 161 -10.42 16.45 17.64
C THR A 161 -10.02 17.80 17.05
N LEU A 162 -9.96 17.90 15.72
CA LEU A 162 -9.66 19.15 14.99
C LEU A 162 -10.74 19.47 13.96
N THR A 163 -11.08 20.75 13.82
CA THR A 163 -11.85 21.23 12.66
C THR A 163 -10.96 21.38 11.42
N ASP A 164 -11.58 21.48 10.25
CA ASP A 164 -10.86 21.72 9.00
C ASP A 164 -10.12 23.07 9.04
N GLU A 165 -10.69 24.09 9.67
CA GLU A 165 -10.05 25.40 9.82
C GLU A 165 -8.78 25.33 10.68
N GLU A 166 -8.83 24.61 11.81
CA GLU A 166 -7.68 24.43 12.70
C GLU A 166 -6.57 23.63 12.01
N LEU A 167 -6.94 22.57 11.28
CA LEU A 167 -6.00 21.77 10.52
C LEU A 167 -5.36 22.58 9.38
N LEU A 168 -6.15 23.37 8.64
CA LEU A 168 -5.66 24.25 7.58
C LEU A 168 -4.72 25.32 8.11
N ALA A 169 -5.01 25.90 9.28
CA ALA A 169 -4.12 26.87 9.91
C ALA A 169 -2.75 26.25 10.22
N ARG A 170 -2.73 25.03 10.76
CA ARG A 170 -1.50 24.27 11.02
C ARG A 170 -0.75 23.92 9.73
N LEU A 171 -1.44 23.39 8.73
CA LEU A 171 -0.81 23.02 7.45
C LEU A 171 -0.22 24.23 6.72
N ASN A 172 -0.90 25.37 6.73
CA ASN A 172 -0.41 26.60 6.09
C ASN A 172 0.73 27.27 6.86
N ALA A 173 0.97 26.91 8.13
CA ALA A 173 2.11 27.39 8.90
C ALA A 173 3.42 26.64 8.58
N HIS A 174 3.35 25.57 7.79
CA HIS A 174 4.51 24.78 7.39
C HIS A 174 4.85 25.00 5.91
N GLU A 175 6.13 25.15 5.62
CA GLU A 175 6.64 25.13 4.24
C GLU A 175 6.42 23.76 3.59
N GLN A 176 6.71 22.70 4.34
CA GLN A 176 6.61 21.32 3.86
C GLN A 176 5.82 20.48 4.86
N ALA A 177 4.72 19.87 4.43
CA ALA A 177 3.89 19.04 5.29
C ALA A 177 3.17 17.94 4.53
N LEU A 178 3.05 16.76 5.15
CA LEU A 178 2.22 15.67 4.67
C LEU A 178 0.95 15.60 5.52
N CYS A 179 -0.22 15.62 4.90
CA CYS A 179 -1.51 15.41 5.54
C CYS A 179 -2.21 14.20 4.92
N ILE A 180 -2.58 13.22 5.74
CA ILE A 180 -3.26 12.01 5.29
C ILE A 180 -4.60 11.88 6.00
N VAL A 181 -5.68 11.89 5.24
CA VAL A 181 -7.06 11.78 5.74
C VAL A 181 -7.74 10.51 5.25
N ASN A 182 -8.87 10.12 5.83
CA ASN A 182 -9.49 8.83 5.51
C ASN A 182 -10.32 8.86 4.23
N THR A 183 -10.83 10.04 3.82
CA THR A 183 -11.75 10.15 2.68
C THR A 183 -11.27 11.16 1.64
N ARG A 184 -11.59 10.90 0.37
CA ARG A 184 -11.21 11.78 -0.74
C ARG A 184 -11.89 13.14 -0.65
N ARG A 185 -13.14 13.16 -0.17
CA ARG A 185 -13.90 14.39 0.04
C ARG A 185 -13.18 15.31 1.02
N HIS A 186 -12.71 14.74 2.13
CA HIS A 186 -11.95 15.50 3.13
C HIS A 186 -10.60 15.98 2.57
N ALA A 187 -9.88 15.11 1.86
CA ALA A 187 -8.62 15.48 1.21
C ALA A 187 -8.79 16.65 0.21
N SER A 188 -9.83 16.58 -0.63
CA SER A 188 -10.16 17.62 -1.59
C SER A 188 -10.60 18.93 -0.92
N GLY A 189 -11.36 18.85 0.18
CA GLY A 189 -11.77 20.01 0.96
C GLY A 189 -10.57 20.74 1.55
N LEU A 190 -9.69 20.01 2.24
CA LEU A 190 -8.45 20.56 2.81
C LEU A 190 -7.52 21.12 1.73
N PHE A 191 -7.35 20.41 0.61
CA PHE A 191 -6.54 20.91 -0.49
C PHE A 191 -7.02 22.28 -1.00
N SER A 192 -8.33 22.49 -1.06
CA SER A 192 -8.94 23.76 -1.51
C SER A 192 -8.71 24.91 -0.53
N GLY A 193 -8.44 24.61 0.74
CA GLY A 193 -8.15 25.60 1.79
C GLY A 193 -6.65 25.92 1.97
N LEU A 194 -5.76 25.24 1.25
CA LEU A 194 -4.33 25.53 1.28
C LEU A 194 -4.02 26.82 0.51
N ARG A 195 -3.09 27.61 1.05
CA ARG A 195 -2.74 28.94 0.52
C ARG A 195 -1.34 28.95 -0.12
N GLY A 196 -1.11 29.85 -1.06
CA GLY A 196 0.18 29.99 -1.73
C GLY A 196 0.49 28.84 -2.69
N GLU A 197 1.75 28.70 -3.06
CA GLU A 197 2.20 27.69 -4.02
C GLU A 197 2.62 26.36 -3.36
N GLY A 198 2.83 25.33 -4.19
CA GLY A 198 3.36 24.05 -3.74
C GLY A 198 2.36 23.15 -3.02
N ASN A 199 1.08 23.30 -3.32
CA ASN A 199 0.03 22.47 -2.76
C ASN A 199 -0.27 21.32 -3.71
N TYR A 200 -0.43 20.10 -3.18
CA TYR A 200 -0.74 18.90 -3.95
C TYR A 200 -1.86 18.10 -3.31
N HIS A 201 -2.78 17.62 -4.14
CA HIS A 201 -3.75 16.61 -3.76
C HIS A 201 -3.43 15.31 -4.49
N LEU A 202 -3.08 14.28 -3.74
CA LEU A 202 -2.77 12.97 -4.30
C LEU A 202 -3.87 11.99 -3.93
N SER A 203 -4.51 11.42 -4.94
CA SER A 203 -5.57 10.42 -4.75
C SER A 203 -5.36 9.19 -5.62
N THR A 204 -5.98 8.08 -5.20
CA THR A 204 -5.88 6.81 -5.93
C THR A 204 -6.60 6.82 -7.29
N LEU A 205 -7.37 7.87 -7.63
CA LEU A 205 -8.04 8.02 -8.94
C LEU A 205 -7.15 8.67 -10.00
N MET A 206 -6.00 9.21 -9.63
CA MET A 206 -5.04 9.71 -10.61
C MET A 206 -4.53 8.52 -11.44
N CYS A 207 -4.51 8.69 -12.76
CA CYS A 207 -3.91 7.69 -13.63
C CYS A 207 -2.43 7.48 -13.24
N PRO A 208 -1.88 6.27 -13.40
CA PRO A 208 -0.51 5.96 -12.95
C PRO A 208 0.55 6.90 -13.52
N ALA A 209 0.42 7.35 -14.77
CA ALA A 209 1.36 8.25 -15.41
C ALA A 209 1.39 9.63 -14.73
N HIS A 210 0.24 10.29 -14.58
CA HIS A 210 0.14 11.60 -13.91
C HIS A 210 0.55 11.52 -12.43
N ARG A 211 0.22 10.40 -11.77
CA ARG A 211 0.64 10.17 -10.37
C ARG A 211 2.16 10.16 -10.26
N ARG A 212 2.87 9.45 -11.14
CA ARG A 212 4.34 9.40 -11.16
C ARG A 212 4.97 10.76 -11.40
N GLU A 213 4.43 11.54 -12.34
CA GLU A 213 4.92 12.88 -12.66
C GLU A 213 4.80 13.83 -11.46
N LYS A 214 3.60 13.94 -10.87
CA LYS A 214 3.37 14.79 -9.70
C LYS A 214 4.23 14.40 -8.52
N LEU A 215 4.56 13.12 -8.42
CA LEU A 215 5.38 12.61 -7.33
C LEU A 215 6.87 12.88 -7.49
N LYS A 216 7.38 12.86 -8.72
CA LYS A 216 8.73 13.37 -9.01
C LYS A 216 8.83 14.86 -8.68
N GLU A 217 7.78 15.63 -8.98
CA GLU A 217 7.71 17.05 -8.65
C GLU A 217 7.77 17.27 -7.12
N VAL A 218 6.97 16.53 -6.35
CA VAL A 218 7.00 16.54 -4.88
C VAL A 218 8.38 16.16 -4.35
N GLU A 219 8.98 15.07 -4.86
CA GLU A 219 10.31 14.63 -4.43
C GLU A 219 11.38 15.72 -4.66
N GLN A 220 11.35 16.36 -5.83
CA GLN A 220 12.29 17.43 -6.16
C GLN A 220 12.10 18.66 -5.26
N ARG A 221 10.86 19.12 -5.06
CA ARG A 221 10.57 20.25 -4.15
C ARG A 221 11.01 19.97 -2.72
N LEU A 222 10.85 18.73 -2.24
CA LEU A 222 11.31 18.32 -0.92
C LEU A 222 12.83 18.42 -0.79
N LYS A 223 13.57 17.95 -1.80
CA LYS A 223 15.04 18.06 -1.87
C LYS A 223 15.51 19.52 -1.91
N ASP A 224 14.83 20.35 -2.68
CA ASP A 224 15.17 21.76 -2.88
C ASP A 224 14.67 22.67 -1.75
N LYS A 225 14.04 22.09 -0.70
CA LYS A 225 13.45 22.82 0.43
C LYS A 225 12.42 23.88 0.04
N GLN A 226 11.72 23.66 -1.07
CA GLN A 226 10.66 24.53 -1.56
C GLN A 226 9.33 24.24 -0.86
N PRO A 227 8.37 25.20 -0.88
CA PRO A 227 7.02 24.95 -0.39
C PRO A 227 6.41 23.70 -1.02
N CYS A 228 6.00 22.75 -0.19
CA CYS A 228 5.45 21.46 -0.61
C CYS A 228 4.50 20.88 0.45
N ARG A 229 3.20 21.14 0.29
CA ARG A 229 2.14 20.65 1.18
C ARG A 229 1.29 19.65 0.43
N VAL A 230 1.26 18.41 0.92
CA VAL A 230 0.58 17.29 0.27
C VAL A 230 -0.59 16.85 1.14
N VAL A 231 -1.79 16.79 0.56
CA VAL A 231 -2.96 16.17 1.16
C VAL A 231 -3.30 14.89 0.39
N SER A 232 -3.48 13.77 1.08
CA SER A 232 -3.79 12.48 0.45
C SER A 232 -4.73 11.62 1.30
N THR A 233 -5.33 10.61 0.67
CA THR A 233 -6.10 9.58 1.40
C THR A 233 -5.27 8.38 1.85
N THR A 234 -4.06 8.24 1.31
CA THR A 234 -3.18 7.10 1.55
C THR A 234 -1.75 7.57 1.55
N VAL A 235 -0.86 6.85 2.23
CA VAL A 235 0.59 7.14 2.34
C VAL A 235 1.34 7.01 1.00
N MET A 236 0.62 6.74 -0.09
CA MET A 236 1.08 6.46 -1.45
C MET A 236 1.56 5.02 -1.63
N GLU A 237 0.75 4.27 -2.38
CA GLU A 237 1.06 2.91 -2.80
C GLU A 237 2.11 2.91 -3.92
N ALA A 238 3.14 2.08 -3.72
CA ALA A 238 4.22 1.73 -4.64
C ALA A 238 5.31 2.79 -4.89
N GLY A 239 6.29 2.82 -3.98
CA GLY A 239 7.70 2.95 -4.37
C GLY A 239 8.29 4.36 -4.44
N ILE A 240 7.62 5.36 -3.88
CA ILE A 240 8.05 6.77 -3.98
C ILE A 240 8.74 7.21 -2.70
N ASP A 241 9.85 7.91 -2.88
CA ASP A 241 10.82 8.24 -1.83
C ASP A 241 10.60 9.65 -1.28
N VAL A 242 9.51 9.85 -0.56
CA VAL A 242 9.22 11.14 0.08
C VAL A 242 9.66 11.16 1.54
N ASP A 243 10.21 12.29 1.95
CA ASP A 243 10.71 12.56 3.30
C ASP A 243 10.27 13.96 3.76
N PHE A 244 9.11 14.03 4.42
CA PHE A 244 8.55 15.28 4.93
C PHE A 244 9.12 15.61 6.33
N PRO A 245 9.27 16.90 6.67
CA PRO A 245 9.68 17.29 8.02
C PRO A 245 8.57 17.14 9.07
N VAL A 246 7.30 17.17 8.66
CA VAL A 246 6.16 17.02 9.57
C VAL A 246 5.02 16.27 8.87
N GLY A 247 4.30 15.45 9.64
CA GLY A 247 3.14 14.70 9.18
C GLY A 247 1.89 14.94 10.02
N TYR A 248 0.74 14.90 9.37
CA TYR A 248 -0.59 14.92 9.97
C TYR A 248 -1.36 13.71 9.46
N ARG A 249 -2.01 12.95 10.35
CA ARG A 249 -2.79 11.78 9.99
C ARG A 249 -4.12 11.76 10.74
N ALA A 250 -5.22 11.74 9.99
CA ALA A 250 -6.51 11.45 10.57
C ALA A 250 -6.49 10.06 11.23
N LEU A 251 -7.09 9.93 12.41
CA LEU A 251 -7.07 8.71 13.20
C LEU A 251 -7.47 7.50 12.35
N SER A 252 -6.66 6.45 12.44
CA SER A 252 -6.80 5.21 11.67
C SER A 252 -6.11 4.06 12.43
N GLY A 253 -6.13 2.86 11.87
CA GLY A 253 -5.36 1.74 12.43
C GLY A 253 -3.87 2.05 12.57
N LEU A 254 -3.23 1.43 13.57
CA LEU A 254 -1.82 1.64 13.92
C LEU A 254 -0.87 1.42 12.73
N ASP A 255 -1.13 0.43 11.88
CA ASP A 255 -0.30 0.15 10.70
C ASP A 255 -0.28 1.33 9.72
N SER A 256 -1.43 1.98 9.52
CA SER A 256 -1.51 3.17 8.67
C SER A 256 -0.78 4.37 9.28
N ILE A 257 -0.80 4.48 10.61
CA ILE A 257 -0.03 5.51 11.33
C ILE A 257 1.47 5.25 11.18
N ASN A 258 1.92 4.01 11.39
CA ASN A 258 3.32 3.62 11.25
C ASN A 258 3.84 3.79 9.81
N GLN A 259 3.04 3.42 8.80
CA GLN A 259 3.38 3.67 7.40
C GLN A 259 3.55 5.17 7.12
N ALA A 260 2.63 6.00 7.62
CA ALA A 260 2.71 7.45 7.47
C ALA A 260 3.94 8.02 8.18
N ALA A 261 4.25 7.56 9.39
CA ALA A 261 5.48 7.91 10.12
C ALA A 261 6.74 7.51 9.32
N GLY A 262 6.68 6.43 8.53
CA GLY A 262 7.75 6.03 7.62
C GLY A 262 8.06 7.00 6.48
N ARG A 263 7.21 8.02 6.26
CA ARG A 263 7.39 9.11 5.27
C ARG A 263 7.74 10.46 5.90
N VAL A 264 7.87 10.49 7.23
CA VAL A 264 8.27 11.66 8.00
C VAL A 264 9.67 11.40 8.56
N ASN A 265 10.60 12.31 8.29
CA ASN A 265 12.01 12.19 8.69
C ASN A 265 12.64 10.82 8.36
N ARG A 266 12.32 10.29 7.18
CA ARG A 266 12.72 8.96 6.72
C ARG A 266 14.23 8.79 6.72
N GLU A 267 14.95 9.80 6.22
CA GLU A 267 16.40 9.77 6.05
C GLU A 267 17.16 10.21 7.33
N MET A 268 16.45 10.50 8.43
CA MET A 268 17.03 11.05 9.67
C MET A 268 17.94 12.27 9.46
N LYS A 269 17.66 13.06 8.42
CA LYS A 269 18.39 14.31 8.13
C LYS A 269 18.14 15.39 9.19
N ARG A 270 17.15 15.17 10.05
CA ARG A 270 16.72 16.03 11.15
C ARG A 270 16.71 15.19 12.42
N GLY A 271 16.79 15.84 13.58
CA GLY A 271 16.44 15.21 14.86
C GLY A 271 15.01 14.64 14.84
N VAL A 272 14.56 14.07 15.96
CA VAL A 272 13.21 13.47 16.06
C VAL A 272 12.16 14.47 15.56
N SER A 273 11.40 14.07 14.54
CA SER A 273 10.36 14.91 13.94
C SER A 273 8.98 14.51 14.43
N GLU A 274 8.03 15.43 14.35
CA GLU A 274 6.69 15.22 14.88
C GLU A 274 5.75 14.67 13.80
N MET A 275 4.93 13.71 14.21
CA MET A 275 3.76 13.30 13.46
C MET A 275 2.53 13.48 14.35
N PHE A 276 1.56 14.20 13.85
CA PHE A 276 0.34 14.51 14.57
C PHE A 276 -0.81 13.61 14.13
N VAL A 277 -1.45 12.94 15.08
CA VAL A 277 -2.66 12.15 14.87
C VAL A 277 -3.85 12.94 15.39
N PHE A 278 -4.91 13.07 14.58
CA PHE A 278 -6.10 13.86 14.93
C PHE A 278 -7.39 13.16 14.52
N GLU A 279 -8.49 13.51 15.18
CA GLU A 279 -9.84 13.09 14.80
C GLU A 279 -10.54 14.22 14.02
N PRO A 280 -10.95 14.00 12.77
CA PRO A 280 -11.67 15.03 12.01
C PRO A 280 -13.01 15.36 12.66
N LYS A 281 -13.26 16.64 12.95
CA LYS A 281 -14.58 17.13 13.34
C LYS A 281 -15.37 17.47 12.08
N PHE A 282 -16.26 16.57 11.66
CA PHE A 282 -17.20 16.92 10.60
C PHE A 282 -18.23 17.90 11.18
N GLY A 283 -18.27 19.12 10.63
CA GLY A 283 -19.31 20.08 11.01
C GLY A 283 -20.70 19.51 10.76
N ILE A 284 -21.66 19.88 11.61
CA ILE A 284 -23.06 19.41 11.69
C ILE A 284 -23.88 19.62 10.38
N HIS A 285 -23.29 20.08 9.27
CA HIS A 285 -24.00 20.32 8.02
C HIS A 285 -24.13 19.11 7.07
N GLN A 286 -23.97 17.87 7.55
CA GLN A 286 -24.14 16.67 6.69
C GLN A 286 -24.86 15.49 7.36
N GLU A 287 -25.75 15.74 8.32
CA GLU A 287 -26.83 14.80 8.65
C GLU A 287 -28.12 15.32 8.03
N ASN A 288 -28.36 14.95 6.76
CA ASN A 288 -29.69 14.76 6.16
C ASN A 288 -29.52 14.38 4.68
N ALA A 289 -29.13 13.13 4.46
CA ALA A 289 -29.49 12.41 3.25
C ALA A 289 -30.08 11.06 3.69
N VAL A 290 -31.16 11.13 4.47
CA VAL A 290 -32.11 10.04 4.57
C VAL A 290 -32.80 9.99 3.21
N LEU A 291 -32.48 8.97 2.42
CA LEU A 291 -33.23 8.63 1.21
C LEU A 291 -34.70 8.41 1.62
N PRO A 292 -35.68 9.03 0.96
CA PRO A 292 -37.07 8.74 1.24
C PRO A 292 -37.36 7.28 0.88
N GLU A 293 -37.83 6.50 1.86
CA GLU A 293 -38.49 5.23 1.62
C GLU A 293 -39.66 5.48 0.68
N THR A 294 -39.53 5.00 -0.56
CA THR A 294 -40.67 4.87 -1.47
C THR A 294 -41.57 3.78 -0.93
N ASP A 295 -42.56 4.20 -0.14
CA ASP A 295 -43.75 3.43 0.18
C ASP A 295 -44.52 3.19 -1.12
N SER A 296 -44.42 1.97 -1.65
CA SER A 296 -45.26 1.51 -2.74
C SER A 296 -45.71 0.08 -2.45
N ARG A 297 -46.77 -0.06 -1.65
CA ARG A 297 -47.76 -1.15 -1.76
C ARG A 297 -48.99 -0.87 -0.88
N SER A 298 -49.84 0.01 -1.37
CA SER A 298 -51.27 -0.02 -1.06
C SER A 298 -52.06 0.15 -2.36
N ARG A 299 -52.53 -0.98 -2.93
CA ARG A 299 -53.67 -0.99 -3.84
C ARG A 299 -54.84 -1.67 -3.11
N PRO A 300 -55.99 -1.00 -2.96
CA PRO A 300 -57.18 -1.58 -2.39
C PRO A 300 -58.09 -2.23 -3.47
N HIS A 301 -58.89 -3.19 -3.03
CA HIS A 301 -60.12 -3.76 -3.63
C HIS A 301 -60.01 -4.49 -4.99
N GLY A 302 -60.64 -5.62 -5.24
CA GLY A 302 -61.65 -6.42 -4.52
C GLY A 302 -62.41 -7.29 -5.53
N LEU A 303 -63.05 -8.37 -5.03
CA LEU A 303 -64.19 -9.09 -5.62
C LEU A 303 -63.98 -9.87 -6.94
N ALA A 304 -63.83 -11.20 -6.82
CA ALA A 304 -64.78 -12.24 -7.22
C ALA A 304 -64.10 -13.62 -7.12
#